data_AF-A0A399XR29-F1
#
_entry.id   AF-A0A399XR29-F1
#
_cell.length_a   1.000
_cell.length_b   1.000
_cell.length_c   1.000
_cell.angle_alpha   90.00
_cell.angle_beta   90.00
_cell.angle_gamma   90.00
#
_symmetry.space_group_name_H-M   'P 1'
#
loop_
_entity.id
_entity.type
_entity.pdbx_description
1 polymer ?
#
loop_
_entity_poly.entity_id
_entity_poly.type
_entity_poly.pdbx_seq_one_letter_code
_entity_poly.pdbx_strand_id
1 'polypeptide(L)'
;MSTRRAPLPAWWWRLPVPRRRLVALTLVSAPVVVVAAWILWPSDEPGSTSARAEPVAEAGEVVEGDTNGQGGEPTSSTAPSITLSDSQVELWQRVADCETGGDWAAHTGNGHYGGLQFTLTAWAEVGGLGRPDQAPAEEQMLRAQMLFEQQGWSPWPVCAAELASG
;
A
#
# COMPACT_ATOMS: atom_id res chain seq x y z
N MET A 1 38.83 -44.53 9.52
CA MET A 1 38.94 -43.52 10.59
C MET A 1 37.53 -43.18 11.07
N SER A 2 37.10 -43.71 12.22
CA SER A 2 35.76 -43.46 12.79
C SER A 2 35.81 -42.20 13.65
N THR A 3 35.28 -41.10 13.12
CA THR A 3 35.16 -39.83 13.86
C THR A 3 34.04 -39.96 14.88
N ARG A 4 34.38 -40.17 16.16
CA ARG A 4 33.38 -40.11 17.25
C ARG A 4 32.98 -38.64 17.42
N ARG A 5 31.72 -38.31 17.15
CA ARG A 5 31.15 -36.99 17.49
C ARG A 5 31.14 -36.82 19.01
N ALA A 6 31.61 -35.67 19.48
CA ALA A 6 31.62 -35.34 20.91
C ALA A 6 30.17 -35.26 21.45
N PRO A 7 29.93 -35.71 22.70
CA PRO A 7 28.62 -35.63 23.32
C PRO A 7 28.24 -34.16 23.59
N LEU A 8 26.97 -33.83 23.34
CA LEU A 8 26.44 -32.49 23.58
C LEU A 8 26.42 -32.16 25.09
N PRO A 9 26.63 -30.89 25.47
CA PRO A 9 26.67 -30.48 26.87
C PRO A 9 25.29 -30.62 27.55
N ALA A 10 25.27 -31.01 28.82
CA ALA A 10 24.08 -31.44 29.55
C ALA A 10 22.92 -30.42 29.59
N TRP A 11 23.19 -29.13 29.43
CA TRP A 11 22.16 -28.09 29.37
C TRP A 11 21.26 -28.18 28.13
N TRP A 12 21.68 -28.91 27.07
CA TRP A 12 20.91 -29.05 25.84
C TRP A 12 19.58 -29.79 26.04
N TRP A 13 19.53 -30.69 27.03
CA TRP A 13 18.34 -31.46 27.34
C TRP A 13 17.26 -30.68 28.10
N ARG A 14 17.59 -29.50 28.64
CA ARG A 14 16.65 -28.68 29.44
C ARG A 14 15.81 -27.68 28.63
N LEU A 15 15.91 -27.70 27.30
CA LEU A 15 15.11 -26.82 26.43
C LEU A 15 13.82 -27.50 25.92
N PRO A 16 12.66 -26.79 25.94
CA PRO A 16 11.40 -27.28 25.36
C PRO A 16 11.52 -27.46 23.84
N VAL A 17 10.89 -28.52 23.32
CA VAL A 17 11.08 -29.08 21.97
C VAL A 17 11.01 -28.07 20.79
N PRO A 18 10.10 -27.08 20.73
CA PRO A 18 10.04 -26.19 19.56
C PRO A 18 11.26 -25.24 19.43
N ARG A 19 12.06 -25.05 20.47
CA ARG A 19 13.25 -24.18 20.44
C ARG A 19 14.53 -24.85 19.94
N ARG A 20 14.52 -26.15 19.65
CA ARG A 20 15.71 -26.89 19.16
C ARG A 20 16.01 -26.70 17.67
N ARG A 21 15.12 -26.07 16.89
CA ARG A 21 15.31 -25.83 15.44
C ARG A 21 15.78 -24.43 15.05
N LEU A 22 15.89 -23.47 15.98
CA LEU A 22 16.12 -22.06 15.64
C LEU A 22 17.48 -21.46 16.05
N VAL A 23 18.41 -22.22 16.64
CA VAL A 23 19.72 -21.68 17.08
C VAL A 23 20.88 -22.03 16.12
N ALA A 24 20.62 -22.77 15.03
CA ALA A 24 21.68 -23.27 14.16
C ALA A 24 21.96 -22.45 12.88
N LEU A 25 21.42 -21.23 12.68
CA LEU A 25 21.61 -20.58 11.36
C LEU A 25 21.72 -19.06 11.20
N THR A 26 21.92 -18.21 12.20
CA THR A 26 22.22 -16.78 11.94
C THR A 26 23.18 -16.14 12.94
N LEU A 27 24.45 -16.57 12.90
CA LEU A 27 25.56 -15.87 13.54
C LEU A 27 26.75 -15.76 12.59
N VAL A 28 26.60 -15.02 11.47
CA VAL A 28 27.70 -14.40 10.70
C VAL A 28 27.18 -13.14 10.00
N SER A 29 27.62 -11.97 10.49
CA SER A 29 27.88 -10.71 9.75
C SER A 29 26.75 -9.73 9.34
N ALA A 30 26.52 -8.72 10.19
CA ALA A 30 26.58 -7.30 9.79
C ALA A 30 28.05 -6.83 9.83
N PRO A 31 28.58 -5.83 9.09
CA PRO A 31 27.93 -4.63 8.49
C PRO A 31 28.44 -4.19 7.07
N VAL A 32 27.59 -3.63 6.19
CA VAL A 32 28.06 -2.83 5.00
C VAL A 32 27.21 -1.58 4.66
N VAL A 33 26.15 -1.25 5.41
CA VAL A 33 25.17 -0.21 4.99
C VAL A 33 25.65 1.25 5.17
N VAL A 34 26.92 1.56 5.49
CA VAL A 34 27.32 2.94 5.86
C VAL A 34 28.18 3.71 4.82
N VAL A 35 28.65 3.12 3.71
CA VAL A 35 29.64 3.83 2.83
C VAL A 35 29.09 4.34 1.49
N ALA A 36 27.90 3.92 1.03
CA ALA A 36 27.39 4.36 -0.28
C ALA A 36 26.58 5.68 -0.26
N ALA A 37 26.27 6.24 0.91
CA ALA A 37 25.37 7.39 1.07
C ALA A 37 26.09 8.75 1.27
N TRP A 38 27.41 8.84 1.06
CA TRP A 38 28.20 10.05 1.37
C TRP A 38 28.98 10.67 0.19
N ILE A 39 28.83 10.20 -1.05
CA ILE A 39 29.61 10.73 -2.19
C ILE A 39 28.76 11.27 -3.35
N LEU A 40 27.43 11.19 -3.31
CA LEU A 40 26.57 11.77 -4.34
C LEU A 40 25.39 12.56 -3.75
N TRP A 41 25.70 13.55 -2.91
CA TRP A 41 24.77 14.58 -2.48
C TRP A 41 24.89 15.78 -3.44
N PRO A 42 23.91 16.04 -4.32
CA PRO A 42 23.87 17.29 -5.07
C PRO A 42 23.54 18.42 -4.07
N SER A 43 24.50 19.33 -3.93
CA SER A 43 24.31 20.62 -3.31
C SER A 43 23.50 21.48 -4.28
N ASP A 44 22.23 21.75 -3.96
CA ASP A 44 21.48 22.80 -4.63
C ASP A 44 21.06 23.84 -3.59
N GLU A 45 21.46 25.07 -3.86
CA GLU A 45 21.41 26.23 -2.99
C GLU A 45 20.05 26.93 -3.11
N PRO A 46 19.40 27.40 -2.01
CA PRO A 46 18.19 28.19 -2.14
C PRO A 46 18.53 29.64 -2.54
N GLY A 47 18.61 29.87 -3.85
CA GLY A 47 18.62 31.20 -4.45
C GLY A 47 17.26 31.89 -4.28
N SER A 48 17.19 32.78 -3.30
CA SER A 48 16.13 33.78 -3.14
C SER A 48 16.27 34.87 -4.21
N THR A 49 15.30 35.01 -5.12
CA THR A 49 15.04 36.29 -5.79
C THR A 49 13.54 36.53 -5.91
N SER A 50 13.12 37.54 -5.17
CA SER A 50 11.85 38.26 -5.27
C SER A 50 11.73 38.97 -6.62
N ALA A 51 10.61 38.80 -7.32
CA ALA A 51 10.15 39.80 -8.29
C ALA A 51 8.61 39.76 -8.41
N ARG A 52 8.03 40.88 -8.00
CA ARG A 52 6.64 41.29 -8.07
C ARG A 52 6.34 41.88 -9.46
N ALA A 53 5.27 41.43 -10.11
CA ALA A 53 4.54 42.23 -11.11
C ALA A 53 3.16 41.61 -11.43
N GLU A 54 2.09 42.23 -10.92
CA GLU A 54 0.80 42.33 -11.63
C GLU A 54 0.82 43.67 -12.43
N PRO A 55 -0.17 44.07 -13.29
CA PRO A 55 -1.54 43.54 -13.43
C PRO A 55 -2.24 43.62 -14.83
N VAL A 56 -3.53 43.21 -14.83
CA VAL A 56 -4.75 43.68 -15.58
C VAL A 56 -5.21 43.03 -16.90
N ALA A 57 -6.52 42.64 -16.87
CA ALA A 57 -7.58 42.67 -17.91
C ALA A 57 -7.60 41.61 -19.03
N GLU A 58 -8.73 41.12 -19.57
CA GLU A 58 -10.19 41.33 -19.38
C GLU A 58 -10.94 40.30 -20.26
N ALA A 59 -12.11 39.85 -19.79
CA ALA A 59 -13.29 39.22 -20.43
C ALA A 59 -13.23 38.20 -21.59
N GLY A 60 -14.16 37.23 -21.52
CA GLY A 60 -14.70 36.45 -22.66
C GLY A 60 -15.15 35.06 -22.22
N GLU A 61 -16.30 34.90 -21.57
CA GLU A 61 -17.63 34.66 -22.16
C GLU A 61 -18.03 33.17 -22.07
N VAL A 62 -19.27 32.98 -21.64
CA VAL A 62 -20.00 31.75 -21.39
C VAL A 62 -20.47 31.11 -22.70
N VAL A 63 -20.35 29.79 -22.82
CA VAL A 63 -21.25 29.00 -23.68
C VAL A 63 -21.59 27.70 -22.97
N GLU A 64 -22.85 27.60 -22.56
CA GLU A 64 -23.55 26.36 -22.19
C GLU A 64 -23.57 25.43 -23.41
N GLY A 65 -23.05 24.21 -23.22
CA GLY A 65 -23.09 23.13 -24.21
C GLY A 65 -24.03 22.02 -23.74
N ASP A 66 -25.14 21.92 -24.45
CA ASP A 66 -26.30 21.06 -24.25
C ASP A 66 -26.02 19.55 -24.46
N THR A 67 -26.77 18.74 -23.69
CA THR A 67 -27.17 17.33 -23.84
C THR A 67 -26.21 16.24 -24.34
N ASN A 68 -25.97 15.30 -23.43
CA ASN A 68 -25.41 13.98 -23.65
C ASN A 68 -26.32 13.12 -24.55
N GLY A 69 -25.90 12.91 -25.79
CA GLY A 69 -26.45 11.94 -26.73
C GLY A 69 -25.36 10.99 -27.23
N GLN A 70 -25.57 9.70 -26.97
CA GLN A 70 -25.09 8.52 -27.71
C GLN A 70 -23.58 8.36 -28.04
N GLY A 71 -23.00 7.31 -27.45
CA GLY A 71 -22.20 6.33 -28.19
C GLY A 71 -20.84 6.81 -28.72
N GLY A 72 -19.88 7.04 -27.81
CA GLY A 72 -18.47 7.09 -28.14
C GLY A 72 -17.73 5.91 -27.51
N GLU A 73 -17.33 4.94 -28.33
CA GLU A 73 -16.22 4.04 -28.00
C GLU A 73 -14.99 4.89 -27.60
N PRO A 74 -14.40 4.71 -26.41
CA PRO A 74 -13.08 5.25 -26.16
C PRO A 74 -12.05 4.45 -26.97
N THR A 75 -11.46 5.12 -27.95
CA THR A 75 -10.32 4.64 -28.71
C THR A 75 -9.10 4.45 -27.77
N SER A 76 -8.67 3.20 -27.68
CA SER A 76 -7.33 2.68 -27.33
C SER A 76 -6.30 3.65 -26.73
N SER A 77 -6.17 3.60 -25.41
CA SER A 77 -4.86 3.41 -24.79
C SER A 77 -4.87 2.00 -24.20
N THR A 78 -4.16 1.06 -24.83
CA THR A 78 -3.95 -0.28 -24.26
C THR A 78 -2.93 -0.16 -23.12
N ALA A 79 -3.38 0.41 -22.01
CA ALA A 79 -2.84 0.05 -20.70
C ALA A 79 -3.56 -1.24 -20.26
N PRO A 80 -2.89 -2.16 -19.55
CA PRO A 80 -3.61 -3.22 -18.87
C PRO A 80 -4.53 -2.57 -17.84
N SER A 81 -5.83 -2.50 -18.13
CA SER A 81 -6.84 -2.26 -17.11
C SER A 81 -6.85 -3.50 -16.24
N ILE A 82 -6.16 -3.46 -15.10
CA ILE A 82 -6.39 -4.44 -14.06
C ILE A 82 -7.84 -4.20 -13.63
N THR A 83 -8.69 -5.20 -13.82
CA THR A 83 -10.08 -5.18 -13.37
C THR A 83 -10.26 -6.32 -12.39
N LEU A 84 -10.97 -6.08 -11.30
CA LEU A 84 -11.30 -7.11 -10.33
C LEU A 84 -12.35 -8.07 -10.91
N SER A 85 -12.24 -9.35 -10.57
CA SER A 85 -13.34 -10.31 -10.78
C SER A 85 -14.47 -10.05 -9.79
N ASP A 86 -15.68 -10.52 -10.10
CA ASP A 86 -16.84 -10.38 -9.21
C ASP A 86 -16.56 -10.94 -7.80
N SER A 87 -15.85 -12.07 -7.72
CA SER A 87 -15.44 -12.67 -6.44
C SER A 87 -14.45 -11.81 -5.65
N GLN A 88 -13.58 -11.06 -6.33
CA GLN A 88 -12.66 -10.12 -5.67
C GLN A 88 -13.42 -8.88 -5.21
N VAL A 89 -14.35 -8.37 -6.02
CA VAL A 89 -15.23 -7.26 -5.61
C VAL A 89 -16.01 -7.65 -4.35
N GLU A 90 -16.64 -8.82 -4.34
CA GLU A 90 -17.40 -9.30 -3.17
C GLU A 90 -16.49 -9.50 -1.95
N LEU A 91 -15.27 -10.01 -2.14
CA LEU A 91 -14.29 -10.13 -1.06
C LEU A 91 -13.99 -8.77 -0.43
N TRP A 92 -13.65 -7.77 -1.24
CA TRP A 92 -13.29 -6.44 -0.75
C TRP A 92 -14.48 -5.68 -0.17
N GLN A 93 -15.70 -5.89 -0.67
CA GLN A 93 -16.92 -5.39 -0.04
C GLN A 93 -17.07 -5.96 1.38
N ARG A 94 -16.90 -7.28 1.56
CA ARG A 94 -16.96 -7.89 2.90
C ARG A 94 -15.87 -7.37 3.85
N VAL A 95 -14.68 -7.08 3.33
CA VAL A 95 -13.63 -6.44 4.14
C VAL A 95 -14.06 -5.03 4.55
N ALA A 96 -14.59 -4.22 3.63
CA ALA A 96 -15.08 -2.88 3.95
C ALA A 96 -16.25 -2.89 4.94
N ASP A 97 -17.14 -3.87 4.84
CA ASP A 97 -18.22 -4.07 5.81
C ASP A 97 -17.67 -4.38 7.21
N CYS A 98 -16.60 -5.17 7.31
CA CYS A 98 -15.95 -5.44 8.59
C CYS A 98 -15.19 -4.23 9.14
N GLU A 99 -14.50 -3.48 8.28
CA GLU A 99 -13.64 -2.36 8.67
C GLU A 99 -14.43 -1.11 9.07
N THR A 100 -15.45 -0.74 8.28
CA THR A 100 -16.20 0.52 8.46
C THR A 100 -17.72 0.35 8.43
N GLY A 101 -18.24 -0.88 8.29
CA GLY A 101 -19.66 -1.10 8.02
C GLY A 101 -20.07 -0.72 6.60
N GLY A 102 -19.11 -0.69 5.66
CA GLY A 102 -19.36 -0.41 4.24
C GLY A 102 -19.34 1.08 3.89
N ASP A 103 -18.88 1.94 4.79
CA ASP A 103 -18.71 3.37 4.52
C ASP A 103 -17.40 3.63 3.76
N TRP A 104 -17.51 3.78 2.44
CA TRP A 104 -16.37 4.06 1.54
C TRP A 104 -15.80 5.47 1.67
N ALA A 105 -16.53 6.39 2.30
CA ALA A 105 -16.09 7.77 2.55
C ALA A 105 -15.61 7.95 4.01
N ALA A 106 -15.41 6.87 4.74
CA ALA A 106 -15.04 6.90 6.15
C ALA A 106 -13.79 7.76 6.39
N HIS A 107 -13.94 8.77 7.25
CA HIS A 107 -12.85 9.61 7.71
C HIS A 107 -13.10 10.06 9.15
N THR A 108 -12.68 9.25 10.10
CA THR A 108 -12.95 9.46 11.53
C THR A 108 -11.82 10.22 12.25
N GLY A 109 -10.73 10.55 11.55
CA GLY A 109 -9.56 11.20 12.14
C GLY A 109 -8.58 10.25 12.85
N ASN A 110 -8.72 8.94 12.65
CA ASN A 110 -7.83 7.90 13.20
C ASN A 110 -6.54 7.65 12.38
N GLY A 111 -6.31 8.42 11.31
CA GLY A 111 -5.16 8.23 10.40
C GLY A 111 -5.37 7.17 9.31
N HIS A 112 -6.57 6.58 9.27
CA HIS A 112 -7.03 5.66 8.23
C HIS A 112 -8.17 6.29 7.44
N TYR A 113 -8.35 5.84 6.20
CA TYR A 113 -9.25 6.48 5.24
C TYR A 113 -9.98 5.46 4.38
N GLY A 114 -11.23 5.78 4.07
CA GLY A 114 -12.07 5.02 3.17
C GLY A 114 -12.59 3.72 3.76
N GLY A 115 -13.33 2.97 2.95
CA GLY A 115 -14.01 1.75 3.40
C GLY A 115 -13.06 0.65 3.82
N LEU A 116 -11.85 0.64 3.25
CA LEU A 116 -10.81 -0.36 3.55
C LEU A 116 -9.76 0.15 4.52
N GLN A 117 -9.99 1.29 5.19
CA GLN A 117 -9.14 1.78 6.27
C GLN A 117 -7.64 1.89 5.88
N PHE A 118 -7.37 2.38 4.67
CA PHE A 118 -6.01 2.60 4.19
C PHE A 118 -5.27 3.66 5.00
N THR A 119 -3.96 3.48 5.21
CA THR A 119 -3.07 4.60 5.53
C THR A 119 -2.67 5.33 4.24
N LEU A 120 -2.32 6.62 4.33
CA LEU A 120 -1.85 7.37 3.15
C LEU A 120 -0.56 6.78 2.55
N THR A 121 0.32 6.22 3.39
CA THR A 121 1.55 5.57 2.95
C THR A 121 1.23 4.32 2.12
N ALA A 122 0.41 3.42 2.65
CA ALA A 122 0.02 2.20 1.94
C ALA A 122 -0.76 2.51 0.65
N TRP A 123 -1.62 3.54 0.67
CA TRP A 123 -2.32 4.03 -0.51
C TRP A 123 -1.36 4.46 -1.62
N ALA A 124 -0.36 5.27 -1.27
CA ALA A 124 0.65 5.74 -2.21
C ALA A 124 1.56 4.61 -2.73
N GLU A 125 1.88 3.60 -1.90
CA GLU A 125 2.68 2.44 -2.30
C GLU A 125 2.07 1.66 -3.47
N VAL A 126 0.73 1.62 -3.56
CA VAL A 126 0.00 0.97 -4.67
C VAL A 126 -0.44 1.95 -5.75
N GLY A 127 0.12 3.16 -5.76
CA GLY A 127 -0.11 4.18 -6.78
C GLY A 127 -1.42 4.94 -6.64
N GLY A 128 -2.03 4.92 -5.45
CA GLY A 128 -3.17 5.76 -5.13
C GLY A 128 -2.78 7.24 -5.07
N LEU A 129 -3.66 8.11 -5.58
CA LEU A 129 -3.49 9.56 -5.54
C LEU A 129 -4.46 10.16 -4.52
N GLY A 130 -4.09 11.30 -3.93
CA GLY A 130 -4.91 11.98 -2.94
C GLY A 130 -5.21 11.10 -1.72
N ARG A 131 -6.44 11.17 -1.20
CA ARG A 131 -6.88 10.39 -0.05
C ARG A 131 -7.82 9.24 -0.48
N PRO A 132 -7.72 8.05 0.14
CA PRO A 132 -8.59 6.91 -0.17
C PRO A 132 -10.09 7.22 -0.08
N ASP A 133 -10.54 7.95 0.95
CA ASP A 133 -11.96 8.30 1.18
C ASP A 133 -12.56 9.22 0.10
N GLN A 134 -11.71 9.84 -0.72
CA GLN A 134 -12.11 10.69 -1.85
C GLN A 134 -12.12 9.91 -3.17
N ALA A 135 -11.56 8.70 -3.18
CA ALA A 135 -11.55 7.82 -4.34
C ALA A 135 -12.84 6.97 -4.37
N PRO A 136 -13.34 6.63 -5.57
CA PRO A 136 -14.48 5.73 -5.70
C PRO A 136 -14.17 4.36 -5.09
N ALA A 137 -15.20 3.65 -4.63
CA ALA A 137 -15.08 2.35 -3.98
C ALA A 137 -14.31 1.35 -4.86
N GLU A 138 -14.56 1.37 -6.17
CA GLU A 138 -13.89 0.50 -7.15
C GLU A 138 -12.38 0.73 -7.19
N GLU A 139 -11.93 1.98 -7.10
CA GLU A 139 -10.50 2.27 -7.03
C GLU A 139 -9.93 1.78 -5.71
N GLN A 140 -10.63 2.01 -4.59
CA GLN A 140 -10.17 1.52 -3.28
C GLN A 140 -9.99 0.00 -3.26
N MET A 141 -10.96 -0.76 -3.79
CA MET A 141 -10.87 -2.22 -3.91
C MET A 141 -9.71 -2.65 -4.83
N LEU A 142 -9.52 -1.97 -5.95
CA LEU A 142 -8.44 -2.28 -6.88
C LEU A 142 -7.06 -2.09 -6.25
N ARG A 143 -6.87 -0.96 -5.55
CA ARG A 143 -5.64 -0.68 -4.79
C ARG A 143 -5.44 -1.68 -3.65
N ALA A 144 -6.54 -2.14 -3.03
CA ALA A 144 -6.46 -3.14 -1.97
C ALA A 144 -6.02 -4.50 -2.51
N GLN A 145 -6.53 -4.89 -3.67
CA GLN A 145 -6.04 -6.07 -4.37
C GLN A 145 -4.54 -5.97 -4.68
N MET A 146 -4.07 -4.82 -5.18
CA MET A 146 -2.65 -4.60 -5.44
C MET A 146 -1.80 -4.67 -4.15
N LEU A 147 -2.31 -4.13 -3.04
CA LEU A 147 -1.60 -4.17 -1.76
C LEU A 147 -1.56 -5.59 -1.21
N PHE A 148 -2.66 -6.32 -1.33
CA PHE A 148 -2.77 -7.72 -0.95
C PHE A 148 -1.81 -8.62 -1.74
N GLU A 149 -1.66 -8.39 -3.04
CA GLU A 149 -0.70 -9.14 -3.86
C GLU A 149 0.76 -8.91 -3.43
N GLN A 150 1.05 -7.74 -2.83
CA GLN A 150 2.40 -7.40 -2.35
C GLN A 150 2.66 -7.87 -0.91
N GLN A 151 1.66 -7.72 -0.02
CA GLN A 151 1.85 -7.82 1.43
C GLN A 151 0.98 -8.91 2.08
N GLY A 152 0.14 -9.58 1.29
CA GLY A 152 -0.89 -10.47 1.80
C GLY A 152 -1.88 -9.73 2.70
N TRP A 153 -2.38 -10.43 3.72
CA TRP A 153 -3.37 -9.91 4.66
C TRP A 153 -2.81 -9.02 5.78
N SER A 154 -1.50 -8.71 5.77
CA SER A 154 -0.87 -7.91 6.84
C SER A 154 -1.55 -6.56 7.11
N PRO A 155 -2.09 -5.82 6.11
CA PRO A 155 -2.78 -4.56 6.37
C PRO A 155 -4.16 -4.72 7.03
N TRP A 156 -4.78 -5.91 6.93
CA TRP A 156 -6.13 -6.21 7.43
C TRP A 156 -6.15 -7.44 8.35
N PRO A 157 -5.40 -7.46 9.47
CA PRO A 157 -5.15 -8.69 10.23
C PRO A 157 -6.39 -9.27 10.92
N VAL A 158 -7.38 -8.44 11.25
CA VAL A 158 -8.58 -8.87 11.99
C VAL A 158 -9.68 -9.29 11.01
N CYS A 159 -10.08 -8.38 10.11
CA CYS A 159 -11.18 -8.62 9.19
C CYS A 159 -10.88 -9.72 8.16
N ALA A 160 -9.63 -9.84 7.71
CA ALA A 160 -9.25 -10.91 6.80
C ALA A 160 -9.25 -12.30 7.44
N ALA A 161 -8.92 -12.38 8.74
CA ALA A 161 -8.87 -13.65 9.45
C ALA A 161 -10.27 -14.26 9.57
N GLU A 162 -11.29 -13.45 9.86
CA GLU A 162 -12.69 -13.86 9.93
C GLU A 162 -13.19 -14.42 8.57
N LEU A 163 -12.79 -13.79 7.46
CA LEU A 163 -13.17 -14.22 6.11
C LEU A 163 -12.43 -15.48 5.63
N ALA A 164 -11.26 -15.79 6.19
CA ALA A 164 -10.49 -17.00 5.84
C ALA A 164 -10.91 -18.25 6.65
N SER A 165 -11.69 -18.07 7.71
CA SER A 165 -12.16 -19.15 8.59
C SER A 165 -13.58 -19.66 8.32
N GLY A 166 -14.30 -19.07 7.35
CA GLY A 166 -15.65 -19.46 6.92
C GLY A 166 -15.66 -20.26 5.62
#